data_AF-A0A2E3HIF8-F1
#
_entry.id   AF-A0A2E3HIF8-F1
#
_cell.length_a   1.000
_cell.length_b   1.000
_cell.length_c   1.000
_cell.angle_alpha   90.00
_cell.angle_beta   90.00
_cell.angle_gamma   90.00
#
_symmetry.space_group_name_H-M   'P 1'
#
loop_
_entity.id
_entity.type
_entity.pdbx_description
1 polymer ?
#
loop_
_entity_poly.entity_id
_entity_poly.type
_entity_poly.pdbx_seq_one_letter_code
_entity_poly.pdbx_strand_id
1 'polypeptide(L)'
;MGELKDLREQSESLVNRAKELANKLYLAGLGAYDKAEEGSEELLSKYVEAGTEAFGEDAEGKPKALLASRGALLAARQLLDTAPEKRQALYEKLVEAGKKERGEKAEETNEFVLAGLGAVASAREEGEKLFNELVSAGEKRS
;
A
#
# COMPACT_ATOMS: atom_id res chain seq x y z
N MET A 1 -7.38 -48.14 11.19
CA MET A 1 -8.05 -47.72 9.94
C MET A 1 -8.66 -46.31 10.03
N GLY A 2 -9.18 -45.85 11.19
CA GLY A 2 -9.68 -44.48 11.36
C GLY A 2 -8.60 -43.40 11.24
N GLU A 3 -7.48 -43.54 11.96
CA GLU A 3 -6.41 -42.53 11.98
C GLU A 3 -5.73 -42.28 10.61
N LEU A 4 -5.64 -43.31 9.76
CA LEU A 4 -5.12 -43.19 8.39
C LEU A 4 -6.09 -42.44 7.47
N LYS A 5 -7.39 -42.54 7.73
CA LYS A 5 -8.42 -41.80 6.99
C LYS A 5 -8.41 -40.33 7.42
N ASP A 6 -8.31 -40.07 8.72
CA ASP A 6 -8.23 -38.71 9.28
C ASP A 6 -6.97 -37.97 8.80
N LEU A 7 -5.82 -38.66 8.75
CA LEU A 7 -4.57 -38.11 8.20
C LEU A 7 -4.69 -37.77 6.72
N ARG A 8 -5.41 -38.59 5.95
CA ARG A 8 -5.62 -38.34 4.51
C ARG A 8 -6.55 -37.14 4.29
N GLU A 9 -7.62 -37.02 5.06
CA GLU A 9 -8.55 -35.89 5.01
C GLU A 9 -7.84 -34.57 5.41
N GLN A 10 -6.99 -34.60 6.44
CA GLN A 10 -6.15 -33.45 6.81
C GLN A 10 -5.16 -33.07 5.69
N SER A 11 -4.50 -34.06 5.08
CA SER A 11 -3.59 -33.84 3.95
C SER A 11 -4.30 -33.21 2.75
N GLU A 12 -5.46 -33.75 2.36
CA GLU A 12 -6.26 -33.20 1.27
C GLU A 12 -6.74 -31.77 1.57
N SER A 13 -7.14 -31.48 2.81
CA SER A 13 -7.49 -30.11 3.24
C SER A 13 -6.32 -29.13 3.13
N LEU A 14 -5.13 -29.54 3.57
CA LEU A 14 -3.92 -28.71 3.49
C LEU A 14 -3.52 -28.44 2.03
N VAL A 15 -3.59 -29.47 1.17
CA VAL A 15 -3.29 -29.33 -0.27
C VAL A 15 -4.28 -28.38 -0.94
N ASN A 16 -5.57 -28.48 -0.63
CA ASN A 16 -6.58 -27.58 -1.19
C ASN A 16 -6.36 -26.13 -0.74
N ARG A 17 -6.08 -25.89 0.54
CA ARG A 17 -5.71 -24.55 1.05
C ARG A 17 -4.45 -24.01 0.38
N ALA A 18 -3.43 -24.85 0.16
CA ALA A 18 -2.21 -24.44 -0.51
C ALA A 18 -2.47 -24.02 -1.97
N LYS A 19 -3.34 -24.75 -2.69
CA LYS A 19 -3.75 -24.39 -4.05
C LYS A 19 -4.53 -23.08 -4.08
N GLU A 20 -5.47 -22.88 -3.16
CA GLU A 20 -6.23 -21.63 -3.05
C GLU A 20 -5.32 -20.43 -2.77
N LEU A 21 -4.37 -20.59 -1.83
CA LEU A 21 -3.37 -19.56 -1.54
C LEU A 21 -2.46 -19.28 -2.73
N ALA A 22 -2.00 -20.33 -3.43
CA ALA A 22 -1.18 -20.17 -4.62
C ALA A 22 -1.92 -19.39 -5.72
N ASN A 23 -3.21 -19.67 -5.92
CA ASN A 23 -4.03 -18.94 -6.89
C ASN A 23 -4.21 -17.47 -6.48
N LYS A 24 -4.51 -17.20 -5.20
CA LYS A 24 -4.60 -15.82 -4.69
C LYS A 24 -3.28 -15.06 -4.84
N LEU A 25 -2.14 -15.69 -4.57
CA LEU A 25 -0.83 -15.09 -4.75
C LEU A 25 -0.54 -14.78 -6.23
N TYR A 26 -0.92 -15.70 -7.13
CA TYR A 26 -0.80 -15.48 -8.57
C TYR A 26 -1.63 -14.28 -9.04
N LEU A 27 -2.91 -14.23 -8.65
CA LEU A 27 -3.81 -13.11 -8.98
C LEU A 27 -3.30 -11.79 -8.37
N ALA A 28 -2.89 -11.79 -7.10
CA ALA A 28 -2.29 -10.62 -6.47
C ALA A 28 -1.03 -10.15 -7.22
N GLY A 29 -0.21 -11.08 -7.73
CA GLY A 29 0.94 -10.77 -8.57
C GLY A 29 0.57 -10.08 -9.89
N LEU A 30 -0.45 -10.59 -10.58
CA LEU A 30 -0.97 -9.95 -11.79
C LEU A 30 -1.55 -8.56 -11.52
N GLY A 31 -2.33 -8.41 -10.45
CA GLY A 31 -2.87 -7.12 -10.06
C GLY A 31 -1.81 -6.11 -9.61
N ALA A 32 -0.71 -6.57 -8.99
CA ALA A 32 0.41 -5.71 -8.64
C ALA A 32 1.12 -5.17 -9.88
N TYR A 33 1.29 -6.01 -10.90
CA TYR A 33 1.82 -5.57 -12.18
C TYR A 33 0.90 -4.53 -12.84
N ASP A 34 -0.40 -4.81 -12.88
CA ASP A 34 -1.42 -3.94 -13.48
C ASP A 34 -1.46 -2.55 -12.80
N LYS A 35 -1.55 -2.54 -11.47
CA LYS A 35 -1.51 -1.30 -10.69
C LYS A 35 -0.20 -0.53 -10.81
N ALA A 36 0.93 -1.23 -10.95
CA ALA A 36 2.21 -0.58 -11.15
C ALA A 36 2.27 0.10 -12.53
N GLU A 37 1.73 -0.55 -13.56
CA GLU A 37 1.59 -0.01 -14.90
C GLU A 37 0.71 1.26 -14.88
N GLU A 38 -0.55 1.15 -14.42
CA GLU A 38 -1.49 2.27 -14.28
C GLU A 38 -0.89 3.42 -13.43
N GLY A 39 -0.35 3.08 -12.26
CA GLY A 39 0.24 4.06 -11.35
C GLY A 39 1.44 4.78 -11.94
N SER A 40 2.26 4.11 -12.76
CA SER A 40 3.42 4.73 -13.42
C SER A 40 2.99 5.75 -14.48
N GLU A 41 1.95 5.43 -15.26
CA GLU A 41 1.42 6.32 -16.30
C GLU A 41 0.72 7.55 -15.68
N GLU A 42 -0.07 7.33 -14.63
CA GLU A 42 -0.69 8.43 -13.88
C GLU A 42 0.36 9.34 -13.25
N LEU A 43 1.39 8.78 -12.61
CA LEU A 43 2.46 9.58 -11.99
C LEU A 43 3.23 10.38 -13.02
N LEU A 44 3.57 9.76 -14.17
CA LEU A 44 4.23 10.46 -15.26
C LEU A 44 3.37 11.62 -15.77
N SER A 45 2.06 11.40 -15.92
CA SER A 45 1.12 12.44 -16.38
C SER A 45 1.03 13.59 -15.38
N LYS A 46 0.89 13.29 -14.08
CA LYS A 46 0.90 14.29 -13.00
C LYS A 46 2.18 15.12 -12.98
N TYR A 47 3.34 14.49 -13.17
CA TYR A 47 4.61 15.21 -13.24
C TYR A 47 4.72 16.09 -14.48
N VAL A 48 4.20 15.66 -15.62
CA VAL A 48 4.17 16.48 -16.83
C VAL A 48 3.25 17.69 -16.62
N GLU A 49 2.07 17.51 -16.04
CA GLU A 49 1.13 18.59 -15.73
C GLU A 49 1.77 19.60 -14.78
N ALA A 50 2.28 19.16 -13.62
CA ALA A 50 2.94 20.03 -12.65
C ALA A 50 4.19 20.72 -13.24
N GLY A 51 4.93 20.03 -14.11
CA GLY A 51 6.05 20.62 -14.83
C GLY A 51 5.62 21.67 -15.85
N THR A 52 4.53 21.44 -16.57
CA THR A 52 3.94 22.36 -17.54
C THR A 52 3.47 23.63 -16.84
N GLU A 53 2.73 23.50 -15.75
CA GLU A 53 2.30 24.63 -14.91
C GLU A 53 3.50 25.43 -14.40
N ALA A 54 4.57 24.75 -13.99
CA ALA A 54 5.76 25.40 -13.47
C ALA A 54 6.63 26.10 -14.53
N PHE A 55 6.53 25.69 -15.80
CA PHE A 55 7.17 26.38 -16.93
C PHE A 55 6.29 27.47 -17.53
N GLY A 56 4.96 27.43 -17.32
CA GLY A 56 4.04 28.45 -17.83
C GLY A 56 4.10 28.58 -19.35
N GLU A 57 4.23 29.81 -19.85
CA GLU A 57 4.32 30.10 -21.30
C GLU A 57 5.55 29.44 -21.96
N ASP A 58 6.64 29.23 -21.21
CA ASP A 58 7.83 28.56 -21.73
C ASP A 58 7.62 27.06 -21.93
N ALA A 59 6.52 26.47 -21.45
CA ALA A 59 6.28 25.03 -21.59
C ALA A 59 6.11 24.60 -23.06
N GLU A 60 5.67 25.52 -23.93
CA GLU A 60 5.39 25.24 -25.33
C GLU A 60 6.68 24.86 -26.08
N GLY A 61 6.67 23.69 -26.74
CA GLY A 61 7.83 23.15 -27.45
C GLY A 61 8.86 22.42 -26.56
N LYS A 62 8.69 22.37 -25.23
CA LYS A 62 9.57 21.58 -24.35
C LYS A 62 9.21 20.08 -24.41
N PRO A 63 10.21 19.17 -24.39
CA PRO A 63 9.94 17.74 -24.43
C PRO A 63 9.26 17.27 -23.14
N LYS A 64 8.35 16.29 -23.26
CA LYS A 64 7.60 15.69 -22.15
C LYS A 64 8.50 15.24 -20.99
N ALA A 65 9.68 14.70 -21.30
CA ALA A 65 10.66 14.28 -20.30
C ALA A 65 11.19 15.45 -19.44
N LEU A 66 11.38 16.64 -20.03
CA LEU A 66 11.85 17.82 -19.30
C LEU A 66 10.75 18.38 -18.38
N LEU A 67 9.50 18.41 -18.86
CA LEU A 67 8.33 18.78 -18.07
C LEU A 67 8.16 17.81 -16.89
N ALA A 68 8.15 16.50 -17.16
CA ALA A 68 8.08 15.46 -16.14
C ALA A 68 9.20 15.59 -15.09
N SER A 69 10.44 15.83 -15.54
CA SER A 69 11.58 16.00 -14.61
C SER A 69 11.40 17.21 -13.70
N ARG A 70 10.85 18.31 -14.23
CA ARG A 70 10.55 19.51 -13.44
C ARG A 70 9.43 19.25 -12.43
N GLY A 71 8.34 18.61 -12.83
CA GLY A 71 7.25 18.26 -11.91
C GLY A 71 7.69 17.29 -10.83
N ALA A 72 8.51 16.29 -11.17
CA ALA A 72 9.08 15.36 -10.20
C ALA A 72 9.95 16.07 -9.14
N LEU A 73 10.78 17.05 -9.56
CA LEU A 73 11.57 17.85 -8.62
C LEU A 73 10.69 18.70 -7.68
N LEU A 74 9.58 19.24 -8.18
CA LEU A 74 8.63 20.00 -7.36
C LEU A 74 7.93 19.09 -6.35
N ALA A 75 7.47 17.92 -6.78
CA ALA A 75 6.87 16.93 -5.90
C ALA A 75 7.86 16.47 -4.82
N ALA A 76 9.13 16.23 -5.17
CA ALA A 76 10.18 15.88 -4.21
C ALA A 76 10.42 17.01 -3.18
N ARG A 77 10.46 18.26 -3.64
CA ARG A 77 10.61 19.42 -2.74
C ARG A 77 9.42 19.56 -1.80
N GLN A 78 8.20 19.51 -2.31
CA GLN A 78 6.98 19.54 -1.49
C GLN A 78 6.96 18.39 -0.48
N LEU A 79 7.42 17.21 -0.86
CA LEU A 79 7.52 16.07 0.04
C LEU A 79 8.53 16.34 1.17
N LEU A 80 9.69 16.93 0.87
CA LEU A 80 10.66 17.32 1.90
C LEU A 80 10.10 18.40 2.84
N ASP A 81 9.42 19.40 2.27
CA ASP A 81 8.84 20.50 3.04
C ASP A 81 7.71 19.99 3.95
N THR A 82 6.86 19.08 3.47
CA THR A 82 5.74 18.50 4.23
C THR A 82 6.11 17.25 5.04
N ALA A 83 7.32 16.71 4.90
CA ALA A 83 7.74 15.48 5.58
C ALA A 83 7.69 15.56 7.11
N PRO A 84 8.10 16.66 7.78
CA PRO A 84 7.98 16.76 9.23
C PRO A 84 6.51 16.66 9.69
N GLU A 85 5.62 17.42 9.07
CA GLU A 85 4.19 17.44 9.39
C GLU A 85 3.54 16.09 9.12
N LYS A 86 3.82 15.47 7.97
CA LYS A 86 3.31 14.14 7.62
C LYS A 86 3.79 13.06 8.58
N ARG A 87 5.05 13.12 9.03
CA ARG A 87 5.59 12.18 10.02
C ARG A 87 4.90 12.32 11.36
N GLN A 88 4.64 13.55 11.80
CA GLN A 88 3.91 13.79 13.03
C GLN A 88 2.46 13.32 12.92
N ALA A 89 1.76 13.68 11.85
CA ALA A 89 0.38 13.24 11.61
C ALA A 89 0.27 11.70 11.51
N LEU A 90 1.27 11.03 10.92
CA LEU A 90 1.35 9.58 10.92
C LEU A 90 1.50 9.04 12.34
N TYR A 91 2.43 9.57 13.12
CA TYR A 91 2.65 9.15 14.51
C TYR A 91 1.38 9.29 15.35
N GLU A 92 0.68 10.42 15.25
CA GLU A 92 -0.58 10.66 15.97
C GLU A 92 -1.65 9.63 15.59
N LYS A 93 -1.82 9.33 14.29
CA LYS A 93 -2.73 8.28 13.83
C LYS A 93 -2.37 6.91 14.40
N LEU A 94 -1.07 6.58 14.47
CA LEU A 94 -0.62 5.31 15.04
C LEU A 94 -0.89 5.24 16.55
N VAL A 95 -0.69 6.34 17.28
CA VAL A 95 -1.05 6.41 18.70
C VAL A 95 -2.56 6.21 18.87
N GLU A 96 -3.39 6.87 18.06
CA GLU A 96 -4.85 6.70 18.11
C GLU A 96 -5.29 5.27 17.79
N ALA A 97 -4.73 4.65 16.76
CA ALA A 97 -4.97 3.25 16.44
C ALA A 97 -4.55 2.34 17.61
N GLY A 98 -3.40 2.61 18.21
CA GLY A 98 -2.93 1.90 19.40
C GLY A 98 -3.86 2.04 20.60
N LYS A 99 -4.41 3.24 20.83
CA LYS A 99 -5.40 3.48 21.88
C LYS A 99 -6.67 2.66 21.65
N LYS A 100 -7.16 2.60 20.41
CA LYS A 100 -8.33 1.78 20.03
C LYS A 100 -8.09 0.29 20.31
N GLU A 101 -6.92 -0.23 19.90
CA GLU A 101 -6.53 -1.62 20.13
C GLU A 101 -6.36 -1.95 21.63
N ARG A 102 -5.83 -0.99 22.41
CA ARG A 102 -5.54 -1.20 23.83
C ARG A 102 -6.76 -1.03 24.73
N GLY A 103 -7.80 -0.33 24.28
CA GLY A 103 -9.06 -0.14 24.99
C GLY A 103 -8.87 0.58 26.33
N GLU A 104 -9.48 0.06 27.39
CA GLU A 104 -9.48 0.67 28.73
C GLU A 104 -8.06 0.85 29.33
N LYS A 105 -7.09 0.04 28.92
CA LYS A 105 -5.70 0.13 29.40
C LYS A 105 -4.86 1.17 28.65
N ALA A 106 -5.45 1.89 27.71
CA ALA A 106 -4.74 2.88 26.91
C ALA A 106 -4.16 4.01 27.77
N GLU A 107 -4.90 4.46 28.80
CA GLU A 107 -4.45 5.56 29.68
C GLU A 107 -3.23 5.20 30.54
N GLU A 108 -3.05 3.91 30.86
CA GLU A 108 -1.92 3.40 31.64
C GLU A 108 -0.74 2.96 30.75
N THR A 109 -0.93 2.93 29.43
CA THR A 109 0.06 2.40 28.49
C THR A 109 0.93 3.55 27.95
N ASN A 110 2.24 3.34 27.94
CA ASN A 110 3.20 4.29 27.37
C ASN A 110 2.88 4.60 25.90
N GLU A 111 2.97 5.87 25.52
CA GLU A 111 2.65 6.35 24.17
C GLU A 111 3.43 5.64 23.06
N PHE A 112 4.71 5.33 23.25
CA PHE A 112 5.50 4.58 22.26
C PHE A 112 5.00 3.15 22.08
N VAL A 113 4.49 2.54 23.14
CA VAL A 113 3.87 1.20 23.07
C VAL A 113 2.54 1.27 22.33
N LEU A 114 1.74 2.33 22.56
CA LEU A 114 0.52 2.57 21.79
C LEU A 114 0.83 2.80 20.32
N ALA A 115 1.78 3.67 19.98
CA ALA A 115 2.22 3.90 18.60
C ALA A 115 2.69 2.61 17.92
N GLY A 116 3.46 1.77 18.64
CA GLY A 116 3.91 0.48 18.13
C GLY A 116 2.76 -0.51 17.89
N LEU A 117 1.80 -0.59 18.82
CA LEU A 117 0.60 -1.43 18.66
C LEU A 117 -0.25 -0.96 17.48
N GLY A 118 -0.47 0.35 17.37
CA GLY A 118 -1.19 0.94 16.25
C GLY A 118 -0.48 0.71 14.93
N ALA A 119 0.85 0.81 14.87
CA ALA A 119 1.62 0.50 13.66
C ALA A 119 1.39 -0.93 13.18
N VAL A 120 1.40 -1.90 14.09
CA VAL A 120 1.14 -3.31 13.75
C VAL A 120 -0.30 -3.52 13.32
N ALA A 121 -1.26 -2.91 14.02
CA ALA A 121 -2.68 -3.03 13.67
C ALA A 121 -2.98 -2.41 12.30
N SER A 122 -2.52 -1.18 12.05
CA SER A 122 -2.65 -0.51 10.76
C SER A 122 -1.95 -1.29 9.64
N ALA A 123 -0.74 -1.80 9.87
CA ALA A 123 -0.04 -2.60 8.86
C ALA A 123 -0.79 -3.89 8.50
N ARG A 124 -1.45 -4.54 9.46
CA ARG A 124 -2.30 -5.71 9.19
C ARG A 124 -3.53 -5.34 8.38
N GLU A 125 -4.26 -4.32 8.82
CA GLU A 125 -5.50 -3.88 8.16
C GLU A 125 -5.23 -3.37 6.74
N GLU A 126 -4.25 -2.48 6.57
CA GLU A 126 -3.87 -1.94 5.27
C GLU A 126 -3.25 -3.01 4.38
N GLY A 127 -2.46 -3.92 4.94
CA GLY A 127 -1.87 -5.04 4.21
C GLY A 127 -2.93 -6.00 3.67
N GLU A 128 -3.96 -6.32 4.45
CA GLU A 128 -5.07 -7.16 4.01
C GLU A 128 -5.92 -6.45 2.93
N LYS A 129 -6.22 -5.16 3.12
CA LYS A 129 -6.91 -4.36 2.11
C LYS A 129 -6.15 -4.32 0.79
N LEU A 130 -4.84 -4.03 0.85
CA LEU A 130 -3.97 -4.01 -0.31
C LEU A 130 -3.95 -5.37 -0.99
N PHE A 131 -3.75 -6.46 -0.25
CA PHE A 131 -3.72 -7.80 -0.82
C PHE A 131 -5.03 -8.15 -1.53
N ASN A 132 -6.17 -7.89 -0.91
CA ASN A 132 -7.48 -8.14 -1.53
C ASN A 132 -7.69 -7.29 -2.78
N GLU A 133 -7.29 -6.03 -2.75
CA GLU A 133 -7.36 -5.14 -3.91
C GLU A 133 -6.49 -5.64 -5.08
N LEU A 134 -5.29 -6.12 -4.78
CA LEU A 134 -4.40 -6.73 -5.77
C LEU A 134 -5.00 -8.00 -6.37
N VAL A 135 -5.61 -8.88 -5.55
CA VAL A 135 -6.32 -10.05 -6.05
C VAL A 135 -7.44 -9.64 -7.01
N SER A 136 -8.29 -8.69 -6.61
CA SER A 136 -9.39 -8.20 -7.45
C SER A 136 -8.93 -7.53 -8.74
N ALA A 137 -7.80 -6.82 -8.73
CA ALA A 137 -7.21 -6.28 -9.95
C ALA A 137 -6.69 -7.41 -10.87
N GLY A 138 -6.02 -8.42 -10.29
CA GLY A 138 -5.58 -9.60 -11.04
C GLY A 138 -6.72 -10.39 -11.66
N GLU A 139 -7.85 -10.52 -10.97
CA GLU A 139 -9.07 -11.16 -11.48
C GLU A 139 -9.68 -10.42 -12.68
N LYS A 140 -9.58 -9.08 -12.72
CA LYS A 140 -10.03 -8.29 -13.87
C LYS A 140 -9.13 -8.45 -15.09
N ARG A 141 -7.84 -8.77 -14.86
CA ARG A 141 -6.81 -8.89 -15.88
C ARG A 141 -6.73 -10.31 -16.49
N SER A 142 -7.08 -11.35 -15.73
CA SER A 142 -7.03 -12.76 -16.18
C SER A 142 -8.20 -13.14 -17.08
#